data_AF-A0A1Q7SMN5-F1
#
_entry.id   AF-A0A1Q7SMN5-F1
#
_cell.length_a   1.000
_cell.length_b   1.000
_cell.length_c   1.000
_cell.angle_alpha   90.00
_cell.angle_beta   90.00
_cell.angle_gamma   90.00
#
_symmetry.space_group_name_H-M   'P 1'
#
loop_
_entity.id
_entity.type
_entity.pdbx_description
1 polymer ?
#
loop_
_entity_poly.entity_id
_entity_poly.type
_entity_poly.pdbx_seq_one_letter_code
_entity_poly.pdbx_strand_id
1 'polypeptide(L)'
;MSADRATALRSLPSVDQLLRRLADRPELSALPRGRLTALVRELLAAERRRVLDGRGAPAGADALAARAIERAQRAGVFSLRPVINATGVVLHTNLGRALMSPLALERLTAVGAAYANLELDLATKERGSRYSHVEGLLARLTGAEDALVVNNNAAAVLLALETLAHGREVVVSRGELIEIGGEFRIPDIMLRSGAVLREVGTTNRTHLRDYAEAITPNTGLLLKVHTSNYRVVGFTADVPSRELVELGRARGVPVMEDLGSGSLVDLRSYGFPYEPTVPETVAAGVDLVSFSGDKLLGGPQAGVVVGTRAIVTRLKKNPWNRALRIDKFTVAALEATLYAYEAGTALETVPTLRLLTEPLARVRSRARAVLRRLPPATRARLAARVVDDRAQVGGGALPTVELPTAVLAIGDGPTDAMSLDARLREGDPPVVGRIVDDRLLLDCRTVLPHQVVGLARALAAAAGLDRRNE
;
A
#
# COMPACT_ATOMS: atom_id res chain seq x y z
N MET A 1 22.11 27.93 -35.60
CA MET A 1 21.19 26.88 -36.13
C MET A 1 21.47 26.76 -37.62
N SER A 2 21.73 25.56 -38.17
CA SER A 2 21.84 25.42 -39.64
C SER A 2 20.50 25.79 -40.30
N ALA A 3 20.54 26.32 -41.53
CA ALA A 3 19.35 26.72 -42.27
C ALA A 3 18.32 25.57 -42.37
N ASP A 4 18.80 24.34 -42.52
CA ASP A 4 17.96 23.13 -42.58
C ASP A 4 17.19 22.86 -41.27
N ARG A 5 17.78 23.16 -40.11
CA ARG A 5 17.10 23.00 -38.81
C ARG A 5 15.99 24.03 -38.61
N ALA A 6 16.21 25.26 -39.06
CA ALA A 6 15.18 26.31 -39.01
C ALA A 6 13.99 25.97 -39.93
N THR A 7 14.27 25.44 -41.11
CA THR A 7 13.24 24.96 -42.06
C THR A 7 12.47 23.76 -41.50
N ALA A 8 13.16 22.78 -40.92
CA ALA A 8 12.53 21.64 -40.26
C ALA A 8 11.58 22.10 -39.13
N LEU A 9 12.01 23.00 -38.25
CA LEU A 9 11.16 23.48 -37.16
C LEU A 9 9.91 24.24 -37.61
N ARG A 10 9.96 24.94 -38.75
CA ARG A 10 8.79 25.61 -39.35
C ARG A 10 7.77 24.64 -39.93
N SER A 11 8.18 23.41 -40.25
CA SER A 11 7.29 22.37 -40.80
C SER A 11 6.47 21.62 -39.74
N LEU A 12 6.68 21.89 -38.45
CA LEU A 12 5.83 21.37 -37.38
C LEU A 12 4.40 21.93 -37.51
N PRO A 13 3.35 21.08 -37.37
CA PRO A 13 1.98 21.56 -37.43
C PRO A 13 1.64 22.46 -36.24
N SER A 14 0.69 23.38 -36.46
CA SER A 14 0.19 24.22 -35.37
C SER A 14 -0.67 23.41 -34.39
N VAL A 15 -0.80 23.92 -33.16
CA VAL A 15 -1.71 23.33 -32.16
C VAL A 15 -3.13 23.24 -32.71
N ASP A 16 -3.60 24.31 -33.36
CA ASP A 16 -4.95 24.38 -33.94
C ASP A 16 -5.15 23.36 -35.08
N GLN A 17 -4.13 23.16 -35.92
CA GLN A 17 -4.17 22.16 -36.99
C GLN A 17 -4.32 20.74 -36.43
N LEU A 18 -3.59 20.40 -35.36
CA LEU A 18 -3.73 19.10 -34.70
C LEU A 18 -5.07 18.97 -33.98
N LEU A 19 -5.53 20.02 -33.28
CA LEU A 19 -6.83 19.99 -32.61
C LEU A 19 -7.99 19.77 -33.57
N ARG A 20 -7.97 20.39 -34.76
CA ARG A 20 -8.98 20.14 -35.81
C ARG A 20 -8.99 18.68 -36.26
N ARG A 21 -7.83 18.06 -36.42
CA ARG A 21 -7.73 16.64 -36.80
C ARG A 21 -8.20 15.68 -35.70
N LEU A 22 -8.22 16.13 -34.45
CA LEU A 22 -8.59 15.32 -33.29
C LEU A 22 -10.04 15.56 -32.83
N ALA A 23 -10.71 16.61 -33.31
CA ALA A 23 -12.00 17.09 -32.80
C ALA A 23 -13.11 16.03 -32.83
N ASP A 24 -13.17 15.24 -33.90
CA ASP A 24 -14.26 14.28 -34.14
C ASP A 24 -13.84 12.82 -33.85
N ARG A 25 -12.73 12.63 -33.12
CA ARG A 25 -12.23 11.29 -32.80
C ARG A 25 -13.00 10.70 -31.62
N PRO A 26 -13.77 9.62 -31.81
CA PRO A 26 -14.59 9.05 -30.74
C PRO A 26 -13.74 8.61 -29.53
N GLU A 27 -12.50 8.21 -29.77
CA GLU A 27 -11.54 7.79 -28.75
C GLU A 27 -11.15 8.92 -27.78
N LEU A 28 -11.37 10.17 -28.19
CA LEU A 28 -11.05 11.38 -27.43
C LEU A 28 -12.28 12.08 -26.87
N SER A 29 -13.49 11.56 -27.13
CA SER A 29 -14.76 12.19 -26.72
C SER A 29 -14.87 12.44 -25.21
N ALA A 30 -14.29 11.57 -24.39
CA ALA A 30 -14.28 11.71 -22.94
C ALA A 30 -13.24 12.72 -22.41
N LEU A 31 -12.32 13.20 -23.26
CA LEU A 31 -11.23 14.09 -22.85
C LEU A 31 -11.65 15.56 -23.01
N PRO A 32 -11.65 16.36 -21.93
CA PRO A 32 -11.95 17.78 -22.04
C PRO A 32 -10.99 18.49 -23.00
N ARG A 33 -11.49 19.42 -23.82
CA ARG A 33 -10.71 20.18 -24.81
C ARG A 33 -9.43 20.80 -24.24
N GLY A 34 -9.48 21.30 -23.01
CA GLY A 34 -8.31 21.85 -22.31
C GLY A 34 -7.19 20.82 -22.13
N ARG A 35 -7.53 19.59 -21.73
CA ARG A 35 -6.55 18.49 -21.60
C ARG A 35 -6.01 18.03 -22.94
N LEU A 36 -6.88 17.94 -23.96
CA LEU A 36 -6.44 17.61 -25.32
C LEU A 36 -5.45 18.66 -25.86
N THR A 37 -5.71 19.94 -25.59
CA THR A 37 -4.81 21.05 -25.97
C THR A 37 -3.46 20.95 -25.26
N ALA A 38 -3.45 20.66 -23.96
CA ALA A 38 -2.23 20.44 -23.20
C ALA A 38 -1.41 19.26 -23.76
N LEU A 39 -2.07 18.13 -24.03
CA LEU A 39 -1.45 16.95 -24.64
C LEU A 39 -0.81 17.26 -26.00
N VAL A 40 -1.52 17.97 -26.87
CA VAL A 40 -1.00 18.40 -28.18
C VAL A 40 0.22 19.31 -28.02
N ARG A 41 0.19 20.25 -27.06
CA ARG A 41 1.32 21.14 -26.77
C ARG A 41 2.54 20.35 -26.27
N GLU A 42 2.35 19.40 -25.36
CA GLU A 42 3.41 18.52 -24.86
C GLU A 42 4.04 17.70 -25.99
N LEU A 43 3.20 17.10 -26.86
CA LEU A 43 3.65 16.32 -28.01
C LEU A 43 4.46 17.17 -28.99
N LEU A 44 3.99 18.37 -29.32
CA LEU A 44 4.72 19.30 -30.18
C LEU A 44 6.02 19.80 -29.54
N ALA A 45 6.03 20.01 -28.21
CA ALA A 45 7.25 20.39 -27.49
C ALA A 45 8.28 19.26 -27.47
N ALA A 46 7.85 18.01 -27.25
CA ALA A 46 8.71 16.84 -27.33
C ALA A 46 9.27 16.64 -28.74
N GLU A 47 8.43 16.81 -29.76
CA GLU A 47 8.83 16.70 -31.16
C GLU A 47 9.81 17.82 -31.56
N ARG A 48 9.56 19.05 -31.10
CA ARG A 48 10.49 20.18 -31.27
C ARG A 48 11.86 19.88 -30.67
N ARG A 49 11.91 19.32 -29.45
CA ARG A 49 13.18 18.90 -28.82
C ARG A 49 13.89 17.82 -29.65
N ARG A 50 13.16 16.79 -30.10
CA ARG A 50 13.72 15.72 -30.95
C ARG A 50 14.40 16.27 -32.22
N VAL A 51 13.78 17.25 -32.88
CA VAL A 51 14.33 17.92 -34.06
C VAL A 51 15.56 18.77 -33.71
N LEU A 52 15.51 19.52 -32.60
CA LEU A 52 16.65 20.32 -32.12
C LEU A 52 17.87 19.46 -31.78
N ASP A 53 17.63 18.29 -31.20
CA ASP A 53 18.65 17.28 -30.87
C ASP A 53 19.19 16.54 -32.11
N GLY A 54 18.73 16.90 -33.32
CA GLY A 54 19.21 16.32 -34.58
C GLY A 54 18.69 14.91 -34.86
N ARG A 55 17.65 14.43 -34.16
CA ARG A 55 17.13 13.07 -34.30
C ARG A 55 16.17 12.91 -35.50
N GLY A 56 16.45 13.57 -36.63
CA GLY A 56 15.68 13.48 -37.88
C GLY A 56 14.63 14.59 -38.10
N ALA A 57 13.93 14.52 -39.24
CA ALA A 57 12.87 15.46 -39.62
C ALA A 57 11.62 15.33 -38.72
N PRO A 58 10.84 16.40 -38.51
CA PRO A 58 9.60 16.35 -37.72
C PRO A 58 8.55 15.43 -38.35
N ALA A 59 7.77 14.79 -37.49
CA ALA A 59 6.61 14.01 -37.88
C ALA A 59 5.51 14.91 -38.44
N GLY A 60 4.83 14.44 -39.49
CA GLY A 60 3.68 15.12 -40.07
C GLY A 60 2.47 15.13 -39.14
N ALA A 61 1.47 15.93 -39.51
CA ALA A 61 0.26 16.13 -38.71
C ALA A 61 -0.52 14.82 -38.45
N ASP A 62 -0.60 13.90 -39.42
CA ASP A 62 -1.27 12.60 -39.22
C ASP A 62 -0.55 11.71 -38.22
N ALA A 63 0.77 11.63 -38.30
CA ALA A 63 1.59 10.85 -37.37
C ALA A 63 1.49 11.43 -35.95
N LEU A 64 1.52 12.76 -35.81
CA LEU A 64 1.35 13.42 -34.51
C LEU A 64 -0.08 13.26 -33.96
N ALA A 65 -1.10 13.30 -34.81
CA ALA A 65 -2.48 13.03 -34.40
C ALA A 65 -2.66 11.58 -33.93
N ALA A 66 -2.09 10.60 -34.65
CA ALA A 66 -2.10 9.20 -34.23
C ALA A 66 -1.40 8.99 -32.87
N ARG A 67 -0.23 9.61 -32.68
CA ARG A 67 0.49 9.61 -31.38
C ARG A 67 -0.33 10.27 -30.27
N ALA A 68 -1.08 11.33 -30.58
CA ALA A 68 -1.95 11.98 -29.60
C ALA A 68 -3.10 11.08 -29.15
N ILE A 69 -3.74 10.38 -30.09
CA ILE A 69 -4.80 9.41 -29.79
C ILE A 69 -4.24 8.29 -28.91
N GLU A 70 -3.14 7.69 -29.33
CA GLU A 70 -2.50 6.61 -28.58
C GLU A 70 -2.09 7.05 -27.17
N ARG A 71 -1.48 8.23 -27.03
CA ARG A 71 -1.07 8.75 -25.72
C ARG A 71 -2.27 9.08 -24.84
N ALA A 72 -3.35 9.61 -25.41
CA ALA A 72 -4.59 9.87 -24.66
C ALA A 72 -5.26 8.58 -24.18
N GLN A 73 -5.34 7.56 -25.04
CA GLN A 73 -5.87 6.24 -24.69
C GLN A 73 -5.03 5.57 -23.60
N ARG A 74 -3.70 5.61 -23.72
CA ARG A 74 -2.77 5.04 -22.74
C ARG A 74 -2.83 5.78 -21.40
N ALA A 75 -2.86 7.11 -21.41
CA ALA A 75 -2.95 7.90 -20.19
C ALA A 75 -4.33 7.76 -19.51
N GLY A 76 -5.37 7.51 -20.32
CA GLY A 76 -6.75 7.48 -19.85
C GLY A 76 -7.23 8.85 -19.37
N VAL A 77 -8.44 8.87 -18.82
CA VAL A 77 -9.02 10.09 -18.22
C VAL A 77 -8.45 10.33 -16.82
N PHE A 78 -8.00 9.29 -16.11
CA PHE A 78 -7.50 9.37 -14.75
C PHE A 78 -6.06 8.87 -14.67
N SER A 79 -5.19 9.60 -13.99
CA SER A 79 -3.80 9.21 -13.78
C SER A 79 -3.65 8.03 -12.80
N LEU A 80 -4.49 7.99 -11.76
CA LEU A 80 -4.63 6.83 -10.89
C LEU A 80 -5.55 5.82 -11.56
N ARG A 81 -5.02 4.63 -11.85
CA ARG A 81 -5.72 3.56 -12.57
C ARG A 81 -5.46 2.21 -11.93
N PRO A 82 -6.38 1.24 -12.08
CA PRO A 82 -6.14 -0.14 -11.66
C PRO A 82 -4.93 -0.73 -12.39
N VAL A 83 -4.17 -1.56 -11.68
CA VAL A 83 -3.01 -2.29 -12.19
C VAL A 83 -3.18 -3.77 -11.85
N ILE A 84 -2.82 -4.65 -12.78
CA ILE A 84 -2.66 -6.08 -12.46
C ILE A 84 -1.31 -6.25 -11.78
N ASN A 85 -1.34 -6.46 -10.47
CA ASN A 85 -0.17 -6.82 -9.69
C ASN A 85 0.18 -8.29 -9.95
N ALA A 86 1.26 -8.54 -10.70
CA ALA A 86 1.84 -9.86 -10.93
C ALA A 86 3.27 -9.94 -10.36
N THR A 87 3.57 -9.16 -9.32
CA THR A 87 4.88 -9.14 -8.66
C THR A 87 5.06 -10.23 -7.61
N GLY A 88 3.94 -10.76 -7.08
CA GLY A 88 3.97 -11.71 -5.96
C GLY A 88 4.04 -11.04 -4.59
N VAL A 89 4.10 -9.71 -4.52
CA VAL A 89 4.08 -8.94 -3.28
C VAL A 89 2.65 -8.59 -2.91
N VAL A 90 2.11 -9.19 -1.84
CA VAL A 90 0.70 -9.02 -1.44
C VAL A 90 0.42 -7.60 -0.94
N LEU A 91 1.17 -7.11 0.04
CA LEU A 91 1.12 -5.76 0.58
C LEU A 91 2.14 -4.87 -0.11
N HIS A 92 1.90 -4.59 -1.40
CA HIS A 92 2.81 -3.79 -2.21
C HIS A 92 2.60 -2.29 -1.96
N THR A 93 3.53 -1.62 -1.28
CA THR A 93 3.42 -0.20 -0.90
C THR A 93 3.11 0.72 -2.09
N ASN A 94 3.84 0.58 -3.21
CA ASN A 94 3.63 1.43 -4.39
C ASN A 94 2.33 1.15 -5.15
N LEU A 95 1.70 -0.01 -4.95
CA LEU A 95 0.46 -0.41 -5.63
C LEU A 95 -0.77 -0.31 -4.72
N GLY A 96 -0.64 0.35 -3.56
CA GLY A 96 -1.77 0.66 -2.69
C GLY A 96 -2.06 -0.33 -1.56
N ARG A 97 -1.11 -1.22 -1.22
CA ARG A 97 -1.21 -2.17 -0.08
C ARG A 97 -2.45 -3.09 -0.16
N ALA A 98 -3.31 -3.07 0.86
CA ALA A 98 -4.45 -3.96 1.01
C ALA A 98 -5.59 -3.64 0.04
N LEU A 99 -6.25 -4.70 -0.45
CA LEU A 99 -7.43 -4.58 -1.30
C LEU A 99 -8.70 -4.56 -0.45
N MET A 100 -9.69 -3.78 -0.86
CA MET A 100 -10.99 -3.72 -0.17
C MET A 100 -11.80 -5.00 -0.42
N SER A 101 -12.43 -5.52 0.64
CA SER A 101 -13.37 -6.63 0.52
C SER A 101 -14.63 -6.21 -0.27
N PRO A 102 -15.38 -7.16 -0.85
CA PRO A 102 -16.66 -6.85 -1.49
C PRO A 102 -17.62 -6.08 -0.59
N LEU A 103 -17.70 -6.47 0.69
CA LEU A 103 -18.52 -5.77 1.69
C LEU A 103 -18.02 -4.34 1.93
N ALA A 104 -16.70 -4.12 2.03
CA ALA A 104 -16.15 -2.78 2.18
C ALA A 104 -16.45 -1.90 0.96
N LEU A 105 -16.35 -2.45 -0.26
CA LEU A 105 -16.71 -1.73 -1.48
C LEU A 105 -18.20 -1.38 -1.53
N GLU A 106 -19.07 -2.31 -1.15
CA GLU A 106 -20.51 -2.07 -1.04
C GLU A 106 -20.81 -0.92 -0.07
N ARG A 107 -20.18 -0.94 1.12
CA ARG A 107 -20.32 0.13 2.12
C ARG A 107 -19.81 1.47 1.60
N LEU A 108 -18.67 1.48 0.92
CA LEU A 108 -18.12 2.70 0.31
C LEU A 108 -19.09 3.30 -0.72
N THR A 109 -19.68 2.48 -1.59
CA THR A 109 -20.68 2.94 -2.55
C THR A 109 -21.92 3.47 -1.85
N ALA A 110 -22.50 2.71 -0.91
CA ALA A 110 -23.72 3.09 -0.22
C ALA A 110 -23.55 4.40 0.58
N VAL A 111 -22.48 4.49 1.38
CA VAL A 111 -22.20 5.66 2.22
C VAL A 111 -21.71 6.85 1.38
N GLY A 112 -21.02 6.61 0.27
CA GLY A 112 -20.55 7.65 -0.65
C GLY A 112 -21.66 8.29 -1.48
N ALA A 113 -22.69 7.52 -1.83
CA ALA A 113 -23.79 7.97 -2.68
C ALA A 113 -24.90 8.73 -1.94
N ALA A 114 -24.86 8.80 -0.61
CA ALA A 114 -25.91 9.41 0.21
C ALA A 114 -25.38 10.18 1.44
N TYR A 115 -26.28 10.97 2.05
CA TYR A 115 -26.08 11.43 3.43
C TYR A 115 -26.05 10.22 4.37
N ALA A 116 -25.27 10.31 5.45
CA ALA A 116 -25.10 9.23 6.41
C ALA A 116 -25.11 9.79 7.84
N ASN A 117 -25.47 8.96 8.81
CA ASN A 117 -25.44 9.23 10.24
C ASN A 117 -24.01 9.22 10.80
N LEU A 118 -23.07 9.85 10.09
CA LEU A 118 -21.65 9.83 10.41
C LEU A 118 -21.35 10.45 11.78
N GLU A 119 -21.98 11.58 12.10
CA GLU A 119 -21.84 12.28 13.40
C GLU A 119 -23.22 12.60 14.00
N LEU A 120 -24.22 11.76 13.70
CA LEU A 120 -25.59 11.91 14.20
C LEU A 120 -26.03 10.60 14.84
N ASP A 121 -26.46 10.66 16.10
CA ASP A 121 -27.16 9.56 16.73
C ASP A 121 -28.61 9.55 16.23
N LEU A 122 -29.06 8.43 15.66
CA LEU A 122 -30.40 8.34 15.09
C LEU A 122 -31.51 8.20 16.15
N ALA A 123 -31.19 7.68 17.33
CA ALA A 123 -32.14 7.54 18.42
C ALA A 123 -32.42 8.88 19.10
N THR A 124 -31.37 9.70 19.30
CA THR A 124 -31.52 11.00 19.99
C THR A 124 -31.64 12.19 19.03
N LYS A 125 -31.25 12.04 17.76
CA LYS A 125 -31.10 13.13 16.76
C LYS A 125 -30.04 14.17 17.17
N GLU A 126 -29.19 13.85 18.13
CA GLU A 126 -28.12 14.73 18.58
C GLU A 126 -26.79 14.43 17.89
N ARG A 127 -25.85 15.37 18.00
CA ARG A 127 -24.51 15.20 17.45
C ARG A 127 -23.77 14.08 18.20
N GLY A 128 -23.38 13.05 17.46
CA GLY A 128 -22.58 11.93 17.95
C GLY A 128 -21.11 12.00 17.55
N SER A 129 -20.33 11.03 18.04
CA SER A 129 -18.96 10.80 17.60
C SER A 129 -18.94 9.88 16.39
N ARG A 130 -18.19 10.23 15.34
CA ARG A 130 -18.01 9.31 14.19
C ARG A 130 -17.28 8.01 14.54
N TYR A 131 -16.55 8.00 15.65
CA TYR A 131 -15.79 6.83 16.08
C TYR A 131 -16.70 5.75 16.68
N SER A 132 -17.93 6.07 17.07
CA SER A 132 -18.86 5.11 17.68
C SER A 132 -19.15 3.91 16.77
N HIS A 133 -19.07 4.10 15.45
CA HIS A 133 -19.29 3.05 14.44
C HIS A 133 -18.22 1.95 14.45
N VAL A 134 -17.02 2.22 14.99
CA VAL A 134 -15.89 1.26 15.00
C VAL A 134 -15.32 0.98 16.39
N GLU A 135 -15.50 1.88 17.35
CA GLU A 135 -14.94 1.78 18.71
C GLU A 135 -15.35 0.49 19.41
N GLY A 136 -16.65 0.18 19.41
CA GLY A 136 -17.17 -1.03 20.06
C GLY A 136 -16.68 -2.32 19.40
N LEU A 137 -16.54 -2.33 18.07
CA LEU A 137 -16.00 -3.47 17.31
C LEU A 137 -14.53 -3.70 17.68
N LEU A 138 -13.72 -2.64 17.67
CA LEU A 138 -12.31 -2.70 18.01
C LEU A 138 -12.10 -3.20 19.45
N ALA A 139 -12.87 -2.67 20.41
CA ALA A 139 -12.79 -3.11 21.80
C ALA A 139 -13.10 -4.61 21.94
N ARG A 140 -14.18 -5.10 21.31
CA ARG A 140 -14.54 -6.54 21.35
C ARG A 140 -13.51 -7.44 20.68
N LEU A 141 -12.98 -7.02 19.52
CA LEU A 141 -12.01 -7.82 18.76
C LEU A 141 -10.63 -7.87 19.40
N THR A 142 -10.24 -6.81 20.13
CA THR A 142 -8.89 -6.70 20.71
C THR A 142 -8.84 -6.96 22.20
N GLY A 143 -9.98 -6.94 22.90
CA GLY A 143 -10.04 -7.01 24.36
C GLY A 143 -9.66 -5.69 25.06
N ALA A 144 -9.43 -4.61 24.31
CA ALA A 144 -9.12 -3.30 24.87
C ALA A 144 -10.36 -2.63 25.48
N GLU A 145 -10.15 -1.70 26.40
CA GLU A 145 -11.24 -0.97 27.05
C GLU A 145 -11.88 0.09 26.14
N ASP A 146 -11.08 0.69 25.28
CA ASP A 146 -11.48 1.77 24.38
C ASP A 146 -10.57 1.80 23.12
N ALA A 147 -11.03 2.48 22.08
CA ALA A 147 -10.33 2.64 20.82
C ALA A 147 -10.50 4.04 20.20
N LEU A 148 -9.54 4.41 19.35
CA LEU A 148 -9.57 5.60 18.51
C LEU A 148 -9.00 5.24 17.14
N VAL A 149 -9.48 5.90 16.09
CA VAL A 149 -8.94 5.75 14.74
C VAL A 149 -8.58 7.11 14.17
N VAL A 150 -7.37 7.24 13.65
CA VAL A 150 -6.83 8.43 12.99
C VAL A 150 -6.36 8.08 11.57
N ASN A 151 -5.91 9.08 10.81
CA ASN A 151 -5.62 8.99 9.37
C ASN A 151 -4.74 7.80 8.97
N ASN A 152 -3.65 7.55 9.70
CA ASN A 152 -2.72 6.44 9.48
C ASN A 152 -1.94 6.16 10.77
N ASN A 153 -1.19 5.06 10.82
CA ASN A 153 -0.44 4.71 12.03
C ASN A 153 0.63 5.74 12.42
N ALA A 154 1.20 6.46 11.44
CA ALA A 154 2.12 7.55 11.72
C ALA A 154 1.46 8.66 12.54
N ALA A 155 0.22 9.01 12.18
CA ALA A 155 -0.62 9.94 12.93
C ALA A 155 -0.98 9.38 14.32
N ALA A 156 -1.19 8.06 14.45
CA ALA A 156 -1.47 7.42 15.73
C ALA A 156 -0.28 7.56 16.70
N VAL A 157 0.93 7.27 16.22
CA VAL A 157 2.18 7.40 16.97
C VAL A 157 2.42 8.87 17.35
N LEU A 158 2.29 9.79 16.39
CA LEU A 158 2.43 11.24 16.66
C LEU A 158 1.45 11.71 17.73
N LEU A 159 0.17 11.36 17.60
CA LEU A 159 -0.88 11.75 18.54
C LEU A 159 -0.63 11.19 19.94
N ALA A 160 -0.21 9.93 20.04
CA ALA A 160 0.09 9.28 21.31
C ALA A 160 1.29 9.94 22.00
N LEU A 161 2.39 10.15 21.28
CA LEU A 161 3.60 10.79 21.82
C LEU A 161 3.33 12.22 22.28
N GLU A 162 2.62 13.02 21.49
CA GLU A 162 2.26 14.39 21.87
C GLU A 162 1.35 14.38 23.11
N THR A 163 0.33 13.51 23.14
CA THR A 163 -0.62 13.46 24.27
C THR A 163 0.03 12.97 25.57
N LEU A 164 0.94 12.02 25.49
CA LEU A 164 1.48 11.30 26.65
C LEU A 164 2.81 11.84 27.14
N ALA A 165 3.62 12.44 26.25
CA ALA A 165 5.00 12.76 26.53
C ALA A 165 5.49 14.11 25.96
N HIS A 166 4.60 15.05 25.63
CA HIS A 166 5.04 16.40 25.27
C HIS A 166 5.91 17.03 26.38
N GLY A 167 7.13 17.45 26.04
CA GLY A 167 8.13 17.97 26.97
C GLY A 167 8.76 16.95 27.92
N ARG A 168 8.40 15.66 27.79
CA ARG A 168 8.82 14.57 28.68
C ARG A 168 9.64 13.53 27.92
N GLU A 169 10.39 12.72 28.66
CA GLU A 169 11.24 11.69 28.07
C GLU A 169 10.42 10.47 27.64
N VAL A 170 10.74 9.95 26.46
CA VAL A 170 10.22 8.67 25.95
C VAL A 170 11.38 7.70 25.82
N VAL A 171 11.35 6.65 26.63
CA VAL A 171 12.40 5.62 26.66
C VAL A 171 12.09 4.57 25.59
N VAL A 172 13.03 4.31 24.69
CA VAL A 172 12.86 3.38 23.56
C VAL A 172 14.18 2.69 23.23
N SER A 173 14.14 1.43 22.79
CA SER A 173 15.33 0.71 22.33
C SER A 173 15.93 1.38 21.10
N ARG A 174 17.27 1.48 21.05
CA ARG A 174 18.01 1.89 19.83
C ARG A 174 17.70 1.00 18.64
N GLY A 175 17.49 -0.30 18.88
CA GLY A 175 17.16 -1.29 17.85
C GLY A 175 15.75 -1.15 17.30
N GLU A 176 14.93 -0.26 17.86
CA GLU A 176 13.53 -0.01 17.51
C GLU A 176 13.32 1.39 16.87
N LEU A 177 14.40 2.15 16.66
CA LEU A 177 14.37 3.45 15.97
C LEU A 177 14.34 3.28 14.44
N ILE A 178 13.21 2.80 13.94
CA ILE A 178 13.06 2.32 12.57
C ILE A 178 12.72 3.44 11.56
N GLU A 179 13.07 3.19 10.29
CA GLU A 179 12.57 3.93 9.13
C GLU A 179 11.62 3.05 8.31
N ILE A 180 10.42 3.55 8.00
CA ILE A 180 9.40 2.82 7.22
C ILE A 180 9.06 3.62 5.95
N GLY A 181 9.12 2.96 4.79
CA GLY A 181 8.60 3.53 3.54
C GLY A 181 9.35 4.77 3.04
N GLY A 182 10.59 5.01 3.47
CA GLY A 182 11.50 6.04 2.95
C GLY A 182 11.36 7.44 3.56
N GLU A 183 10.25 7.75 4.22
CA GLU A 183 9.99 9.11 4.76
C GLU A 183 9.54 9.11 6.23
N PHE A 184 9.08 7.98 6.76
CA PHE A 184 8.67 7.88 8.17
C PHE A 184 9.83 7.36 9.01
N ARG A 185 10.30 8.16 9.97
CA ARG A 185 11.32 7.78 10.94
C ARG A 185 10.80 8.00 12.35
N ILE A 186 10.91 6.99 13.22
CA ILE A 186 10.52 7.10 14.63
C ILE A 186 11.21 8.30 15.31
N PRO A 187 12.54 8.51 15.19
CA PRO A 187 13.20 9.68 15.76
C PRO A 187 12.61 11.02 15.31
N ASP A 188 12.34 11.18 14.02
CA ASP A 188 11.84 12.45 13.46
C ASP A 188 10.44 12.76 13.98
N ILE A 189 9.58 11.74 14.09
CA ILE A 189 8.22 11.94 14.62
C ILE A 189 8.20 12.16 16.13
N MET A 190 9.08 11.51 16.87
CA MET A 190 9.26 11.81 18.29
C MET A 190 9.64 13.27 18.50
N LEU A 191 10.62 13.78 17.74
CA LEU A 191 10.99 15.20 17.78
C LEU A 191 9.82 16.12 17.42
N ARG A 192 9.05 15.79 16.38
CA ARG A 192 7.88 16.59 15.95
C ARG A 192 6.71 16.55 16.94
N SER A 193 6.58 15.49 17.73
CA SER A 193 5.57 15.38 18.79
C SER A 193 5.85 16.28 20.01
N GLY A 194 7.07 16.82 20.11
CA GLY A 194 7.54 17.54 21.30
C GLY A 194 8.02 16.62 22.42
N ALA A 195 8.08 15.31 22.19
CA ALA A 195 8.69 14.36 23.10
C ALA A 195 10.24 14.45 23.06
N VAL A 196 10.87 14.09 24.18
CA VAL A 196 12.33 14.00 24.29
C VAL A 196 12.74 12.54 24.12
N LEU A 197 13.46 12.23 23.04
CA LEU A 197 13.97 10.89 22.77
C LEU A 197 15.01 10.48 23.82
N ARG A 198 14.77 9.36 24.52
CA ARG A 198 15.71 8.72 25.45
C ARG A 198 15.99 7.29 25.00
N GLU A 199 16.94 7.15 24.08
CA GLU A 199 17.30 5.84 23.52
C GLU A 199 18.16 4.98 24.47
N VAL A 200 17.88 3.67 24.51
CA VAL A 200 18.53 2.71 25.42
C VAL A 200 19.01 1.44 24.71
N GLY A 201 19.89 0.68 25.39
CA GLY A 201 20.47 -0.55 24.86
C GLY A 201 21.35 -0.32 23.62
N THR A 202 21.38 -1.30 22.72
CA THR A 202 22.13 -1.28 21.46
C THR A 202 21.25 -1.73 20.30
N THR A 203 21.74 -1.64 19.06
CA THR A 203 20.99 -2.00 17.85
C THR A 203 20.46 -3.44 17.87
N ASN A 204 21.29 -4.40 18.28
CA ASN A 204 20.95 -5.82 18.27
C ASN A 204 20.47 -6.33 19.63
N ARG A 205 20.87 -5.70 20.75
CA ARG A 205 20.55 -6.16 22.10
C ARG A 205 20.06 -5.03 22.97
N THR A 206 18.86 -5.21 23.49
CA THR A 206 18.30 -4.41 24.58
C THR A 206 17.82 -5.33 25.69
N HIS A 207 18.10 -4.95 26.93
CA HIS A 207 17.72 -5.68 28.13
C HIS A 207 16.83 -4.81 29.01
N LEU A 208 16.00 -5.42 29.87
CA LEU A 208 15.08 -4.70 30.75
C LEU A 208 15.78 -3.67 31.64
N ARG A 209 17.02 -3.96 32.09
CA ARG A 209 17.84 -3.02 32.87
C ARG A 209 18.11 -1.71 32.14
N ASP A 210 18.27 -1.75 30.81
CA ASP A 210 18.59 -0.56 30.01
C ASP A 210 17.41 0.42 30.06
N TYR A 211 16.17 -0.09 30.06
CA TYR A 211 14.97 0.71 30.30
C TYR A 211 14.90 1.20 31.75
N ALA A 212 15.09 0.30 32.72
CA ALA A 212 14.94 0.61 34.15
C ALA A 212 15.91 1.71 34.64
N GLU A 213 17.14 1.70 34.15
CA GLU A 213 18.19 2.70 34.47
C GLU A 213 17.95 4.05 33.78
N ALA A 214 17.21 4.07 32.67
CA ALA A 214 16.90 5.30 31.94
C ALA A 214 15.67 6.06 32.46
N ILE A 215 14.85 5.44 33.32
CA ILE A 215 13.66 6.07 33.90
C ILE A 215 14.06 7.16 34.90
N THR A 216 13.58 8.37 34.65
CA THR A 216 13.75 9.55 35.51
C THR A 216 12.38 10.10 35.93
N PRO A 217 12.31 11.09 36.85
CA PRO A 217 11.07 11.80 37.13
C PRO A 217 10.43 12.47 35.90
N ASN A 218 11.24 12.79 34.87
CA ASN A 218 10.75 13.39 33.64
C ASN A 218 10.23 12.36 32.61
N THR A 219 10.38 11.06 32.86
CA THR A 219 9.92 10.02 31.93
C THR A 219 8.40 9.98 31.82
N GLY A 220 7.88 10.21 30.61
CA GLY A 220 6.45 10.23 30.30
C GLY A 220 5.93 8.94 29.69
N LEU A 221 6.77 8.14 29.03
CA LEU A 221 6.35 6.96 28.30
C LEU A 221 7.50 5.95 28.15
N LEU A 222 7.19 4.66 28.27
CA LEU A 222 8.02 3.58 27.73
C LEU A 222 7.44 3.19 26.37
N LEU A 223 8.24 3.29 25.32
CA LEU A 223 7.84 2.95 23.96
C LEU A 223 8.54 1.67 23.52
N LYS A 224 7.75 0.76 22.97
CA LYS A 224 8.20 -0.40 22.20
C LYS A 224 7.73 -0.24 20.75
N VAL A 225 8.61 -0.46 19.78
CA VAL A 225 8.24 -0.42 18.35
C VAL A 225 8.56 -1.77 17.69
N HIS A 226 7.56 -2.38 17.07
CA HIS A 226 7.75 -3.64 16.35
C HIS A 226 8.53 -3.40 15.06
N THR A 227 9.53 -4.24 14.79
CA THR A 227 10.42 -4.13 13.62
C THR A 227 9.75 -4.65 12.35
N SER A 228 8.52 -4.23 12.03
CA SER A 228 7.65 -4.78 10.97
C SER A 228 8.23 -4.79 9.54
N ASN A 229 9.34 -4.10 9.28
CA ASN A 229 9.93 -3.98 7.94
C ASN A 229 11.37 -4.49 7.79
N TYR A 230 12.00 -4.95 8.88
CA TYR A 230 13.27 -5.70 8.81
C TYR A 230 13.37 -6.72 9.94
N ARG A 231 14.44 -7.51 9.95
CA ARG A 231 14.80 -8.37 11.07
C ARG A 231 16.31 -8.28 11.29
N VAL A 232 16.74 -8.22 12.54
CA VAL A 232 18.15 -8.39 12.92
C VAL A 232 18.37 -9.88 13.15
N VAL A 233 19.41 -10.46 12.54
CA VAL A 233 19.75 -11.89 12.65
C VAL A 233 21.12 -12.04 13.31
N GLY A 234 21.26 -13.02 14.21
CA GLY A 234 22.50 -13.30 14.94
C GLY A 234 22.31 -13.16 16.45
N PHE A 235 23.26 -12.53 17.15
CA PHE A 235 23.17 -12.28 18.60
C PHE A 235 22.22 -11.12 18.89
N THR A 236 20.94 -11.43 19.04
CA THR A 236 19.90 -10.44 19.32
C THR A 236 19.25 -10.66 20.68
N ALA A 237 18.76 -9.59 21.29
CA ALA A 237 17.93 -9.63 22.50
C ALA A 237 16.93 -8.48 22.45
N ASP A 238 15.66 -8.78 22.74
CA ASP A 238 14.58 -7.82 22.89
C ASP A 238 13.93 -7.95 24.28
N VAL A 239 13.21 -6.91 24.69
CA VAL A 239 12.44 -6.91 25.94
C VAL A 239 11.00 -7.31 25.62
N PRO A 240 10.46 -8.39 26.21
CA PRO A 240 9.06 -8.77 26.05
C PRO A 240 8.10 -7.69 26.57
N SER A 241 6.95 -7.52 25.91
CA SER A 241 5.98 -6.48 26.27
C SER A 241 5.49 -6.62 27.72
N ARG A 242 5.32 -7.85 28.23
CA ARG A 242 4.91 -8.10 29.63
C ARG A 242 5.92 -7.56 30.64
N GLU A 243 7.21 -7.80 30.42
CA GLU A 243 8.26 -7.29 31.32
C GLU A 243 8.31 -5.76 31.31
N LEU A 244 8.11 -5.14 30.14
CA LEU A 244 8.04 -3.69 30.01
C LEU A 244 6.84 -3.10 30.74
N VAL A 245 5.68 -3.77 30.67
CA VAL A 245 4.45 -3.42 31.41
C VAL A 245 4.66 -3.53 32.92
N GLU A 246 5.28 -4.61 33.39
CA GLU A 246 5.60 -4.79 34.82
C GLU A 246 6.51 -3.66 35.33
N LEU A 247 7.55 -3.31 34.57
CA LEU A 247 8.42 -2.17 34.86
C LEU A 247 7.65 -0.84 34.87
N GLY A 248 6.82 -0.60 33.85
CA GLY A 248 5.99 0.60 33.73
C GLY A 248 5.07 0.77 34.93
N ARG A 249 4.37 -0.29 35.34
CA ARG A 249 3.53 -0.31 36.54
C ARG A 249 4.32 -0.04 37.81
N ALA A 250 5.46 -0.70 37.99
CA ALA A 250 6.32 -0.51 39.16
C ALA A 250 6.87 0.93 39.28
N ARG A 251 7.00 1.65 38.16
CA ARG A 251 7.53 3.02 38.10
C ARG A 251 6.47 4.09 37.85
N GLY A 252 5.21 3.72 37.68
CA GLY A 252 4.12 4.66 37.36
C GLY A 252 4.26 5.33 35.98
N VAL A 253 4.86 4.65 35.00
CA VAL A 253 5.06 5.14 33.64
C VAL A 253 4.23 4.28 32.66
N PRO A 254 3.38 4.88 31.80
CA PRO A 254 2.61 4.12 30.83
C PRO A 254 3.50 3.47 29.77
N VAL A 255 3.04 2.35 29.23
CA VAL A 255 3.68 1.61 28.15
C VAL A 255 2.85 1.70 26.88
N MET A 256 3.49 2.11 25.79
CA MET A 256 2.93 2.08 24.45
C MET A 256 3.70 1.10 23.57
N GLU A 257 2.97 0.31 22.79
CA GLU A 257 3.54 -0.53 21.73
C GLU A 257 3.03 -0.11 20.35
N ASP A 258 3.93 0.35 19.49
CA ASP A 258 3.64 0.51 18.06
C ASP A 258 3.85 -0.82 17.34
N LEU A 259 2.77 -1.59 17.21
CA LEU A 259 2.78 -2.89 16.55
C LEU A 259 2.95 -2.74 15.03
N GLY A 260 2.42 -1.66 14.46
CA GLY A 260 2.57 -1.31 13.05
C GLY A 260 1.81 -2.20 12.07
N SER A 261 1.95 -3.53 12.13
CA SER A 261 1.44 -4.51 11.15
C SER A 261 -0.09 -4.71 11.23
N GLY A 262 -0.66 -4.60 12.42
CA GLY A 262 -2.11 -4.68 12.65
C GLY A 262 -2.69 -6.08 12.49
N SER A 263 -1.93 -7.13 12.84
CA SER A 263 -2.44 -8.48 12.80
C SER A 263 -3.49 -8.72 13.89
N LEU A 264 -4.70 -9.11 13.53
CA LEU A 264 -5.75 -9.56 14.48
C LEU A 264 -5.84 -11.08 14.60
N VAL A 265 -5.15 -11.82 13.74
CA VAL A 265 -5.25 -13.28 13.65
C VAL A 265 -3.87 -13.91 13.62
N ASP A 266 -3.76 -15.09 14.24
CA ASP A 266 -2.57 -15.90 14.17
C ASP A 266 -2.52 -16.68 12.84
N LEU A 267 -1.45 -16.48 12.08
CA LEU A 267 -1.24 -17.12 10.78
C LEU A 267 -0.27 -18.32 10.84
N ARG A 268 0.22 -18.72 12.02
CA ARG A 268 1.17 -19.84 12.17
C ARG A 268 0.64 -21.16 11.61
N SER A 269 -0.67 -21.41 11.75
CA SER A 269 -1.33 -22.58 11.17
C SER A 269 -1.27 -22.64 9.63
N TYR A 270 -0.97 -21.50 8.98
CA TYR A 270 -0.74 -21.39 7.53
C TYR A 270 0.75 -21.36 7.15
N GLY A 271 1.65 -21.66 8.09
CA GLY A 271 3.10 -21.73 7.87
C GLY A 271 3.84 -20.40 8.03
N PHE A 272 3.19 -19.38 8.59
CA PHE A 272 3.84 -18.10 8.90
C PHE A 272 4.66 -18.19 10.20
N PRO A 273 5.74 -17.39 10.36
CA PRO A 273 6.39 -17.23 11.65
C PRO A 273 5.45 -16.55 12.64
N TYR A 274 5.84 -16.56 13.91
CA TYR A 274 5.15 -15.77 14.93
C TYR A 274 5.19 -14.28 14.57
N GLU A 275 4.02 -13.65 14.62
CA GLU A 275 3.82 -12.22 14.49
C GLU A 275 2.85 -11.82 15.61
N PRO A 276 3.23 -10.90 16.50
CA PRO A 276 2.37 -10.50 17.61
C PRO A 276 1.03 -9.97 17.09
N THR A 277 -0.06 -10.52 17.63
CA THR A 277 -1.40 -10.04 17.32
C THR A 277 -1.80 -8.92 18.26
N VAL A 278 -2.66 -8.00 17.80
CA VAL A 278 -3.18 -6.91 18.65
C VAL A 278 -3.84 -7.46 19.92
N PRO A 279 -4.69 -8.52 19.88
CA PRO A 279 -5.28 -9.06 21.11
C PRO A 279 -4.23 -9.64 22.08
N GLU A 280 -3.18 -10.30 21.58
CA GLU A 280 -2.08 -10.79 22.43
C GLU A 280 -1.33 -9.65 23.11
N THR A 281 -1.04 -8.57 22.37
CA THR A 281 -0.36 -7.38 22.91
C THR A 281 -1.23 -6.66 23.96
N VAL A 282 -2.53 -6.51 23.70
CA VAL A 282 -3.46 -5.93 24.69
C VAL A 282 -3.55 -6.83 25.93
N ALA A 283 -3.65 -8.14 25.76
CA ALA A 283 -3.68 -9.11 26.87
C ALA A 283 -2.37 -9.17 27.67
N ALA A 284 -1.24 -8.72 27.11
CA ALA A 284 0.01 -8.51 27.84
C ALA A 284 -0.06 -7.33 28.83
N GLY A 285 -1.12 -6.51 28.76
CA GLY A 285 -1.37 -5.39 29.67
C GLY A 285 -0.77 -4.06 29.21
N VAL A 286 -0.40 -3.95 27.93
CA VAL A 286 0.09 -2.69 27.32
C VAL A 286 -0.98 -1.62 27.41
N ASP A 287 -0.62 -0.42 27.86
CA ASP A 287 -1.60 0.63 28.13
C ASP A 287 -2.17 1.25 26.84
N LEU A 288 -1.38 1.23 25.75
CA LEU A 288 -1.75 1.70 24.43
C LEU A 288 -1.05 0.93 23.31
N VAL A 289 -1.80 0.42 22.33
CA VAL A 289 -1.28 -0.24 21.14
C VAL A 289 -1.69 0.54 19.89
N SER A 290 -0.75 0.81 18.98
CA SER A 290 -1.03 1.41 17.67
C SER A 290 -0.70 0.49 16.51
N PHE A 291 -1.49 0.54 15.44
CA PHE A 291 -1.23 -0.22 14.21
C PHE A 291 -1.89 0.36 12.95
N SER A 292 -1.45 -0.11 11.79
CA SER A 292 -2.00 0.28 10.49
C SER A 292 -3.22 -0.56 10.09
N GLY A 293 -4.24 0.08 9.53
CA GLY A 293 -5.44 -0.60 9.03
C GLY A 293 -5.28 -1.28 7.66
N ASP A 294 -4.32 -0.85 6.85
CA ASP A 294 -4.12 -1.28 5.45
C ASP A 294 -2.95 -2.25 5.26
N LYS A 295 -2.52 -2.89 6.36
CA LYS A 295 -1.50 -3.95 6.35
C LYS A 295 -2.14 -5.31 6.60
N LEU A 296 -1.81 -6.00 7.70
CA LEU A 296 -2.34 -7.35 7.99
C LEU A 296 -3.80 -7.35 8.40
N LEU A 297 -4.34 -6.21 8.86
CA LEU A 297 -5.79 -6.03 9.04
C LEU A 297 -6.54 -6.12 7.70
N GLY A 298 -5.89 -5.80 6.58
CA GLY A 298 -6.50 -5.89 5.25
C GLY A 298 -7.65 -4.92 4.99
N GLY A 299 -7.72 -3.82 5.75
CA GLY A 299 -8.72 -2.77 5.64
C GLY A 299 -8.21 -1.51 4.91
N PRO A 300 -8.91 -0.37 5.02
CA PRO A 300 -8.47 0.90 4.45
C PRO A 300 -7.28 1.47 5.22
N GLN A 301 -6.63 2.50 4.66
CA GLN A 301 -5.62 3.25 5.40
C GLN A 301 -6.24 3.83 6.68
N ALA A 302 -5.66 3.48 7.82
CA ALA A 302 -6.06 3.96 9.13
C ALA A 302 -4.90 3.80 10.11
N GLY A 303 -4.86 4.65 11.13
CA GLY A 303 -4.08 4.46 12.34
C GLY A 303 -5.03 4.09 13.45
N VAL A 304 -5.00 2.83 13.85
CA VAL A 304 -5.87 2.32 14.91
C VAL A 304 -5.11 2.36 16.21
N VAL A 305 -5.77 2.88 17.24
CA VAL A 305 -5.27 2.92 18.62
C VAL A 305 -6.26 2.18 19.49
N VAL A 306 -5.78 1.23 20.28
CA VAL A 306 -6.58 0.49 21.28
C VAL A 306 -5.82 0.48 22.60
N GLY A 307 -6.52 0.53 23.73
CA GLY A 307 -5.86 0.50 25.03
C GLY A 307 -6.80 0.80 26.19
N THR A 308 -6.25 1.33 27.27
CA THR A 308 -7.03 1.73 28.45
C THR A 308 -7.93 2.93 28.13
N ARG A 309 -9.13 2.95 28.73
CA ARG A 309 -10.10 4.04 28.52
C ARG A 309 -9.53 5.39 28.94
N ALA A 310 -8.77 5.42 30.03
CA ALA A 310 -8.15 6.64 30.54
C ALA A 310 -7.20 7.28 29.52
N ILE A 311 -6.32 6.49 28.90
CA ILE A 311 -5.38 7.00 27.89
C ILE A 311 -6.10 7.36 26.60
N VAL A 312 -6.95 6.49 26.07
CA VAL A 312 -7.67 6.75 24.82
C VAL A 312 -8.55 8.01 24.94
N THR A 313 -9.16 8.24 26.10
CA THR A 313 -9.90 9.49 26.39
C THR A 313 -9.01 10.73 26.31
N ARG A 314 -7.76 10.67 26.78
CA ARG A 314 -6.81 11.78 26.65
C ARG A 314 -6.50 12.04 25.17
N LEU A 315 -6.24 11.00 24.37
CA LEU A 315 -6.00 11.14 22.93
C LEU A 315 -7.22 11.73 22.21
N LYS A 316 -8.43 11.29 22.56
CA LYS A 316 -9.69 11.82 21.99
C LYS A 316 -9.84 13.34 22.23
N LYS A 317 -9.42 13.83 23.40
CA LYS A 317 -9.49 15.26 23.80
C LYS A 317 -8.39 16.13 23.18
N ASN A 318 -7.33 15.52 22.65
CA ASN A 318 -6.24 16.25 22.04
C ASN A 318 -6.70 16.96 20.75
N PRO A 319 -6.46 18.28 20.58
CA PRO A 319 -6.82 19.01 19.37
C PRO A 319 -6.27 18.42 18.06
N TRP A 320 -5.10 17.77 18.10
CA TRP A 320 -4.54 17.07 16.93
C TRP A 320 -5.45 15.97 16.39
N ASN A 321 -6.25 15.32 17.24
CA ASN A 321 -7.24 14.34 16.81
C ASN A 321 -8.17 14.94 15.74
N ARG A 322 -8.52 16.23 15.83
CA ARG A 322 -9.38 16.89 14.84
C ARG A 322 -8.70 17.04 13.48
N ALA A 323 -7.39 17.28 13.46
CA ALA A 323 -6.59 17.41 12.24
C ALA A 323 -6.30 16.03 11.61
N LEU A 324 -6.11 15.02 12.46
CA LEU A 324 -5.78 13.64 12.07
C LEU A 324 -7.00 12.73 11.89
N ARG A 325 -8.20 13.30 12.01
CA ARG A 325 -9.48 12.58 11.98
C ARG A 325 -9.69 11.87 10.64
N ILE A 326 -10.08 10.60 10.70
CA ILE A 326 -10.45 9.82 9.50
C ILE A 326 -11.70 10.38 8.81
N ASP A 327 -11.76 10.18 7.50
CA ASP A 327 -12.91 10.54 6.67
C ASP A 327 -14.01 9.47 6.70
N LYS A 328 -15.15 9.76 6.04
CA LYS A 328 -16.33 8.90 6.03
C LYS A 328 -16.09 7.56 5.32
N PHE A 329 -15.28 7.55 4.26
CA PHE A 329 -14.97 6.35 3.47
C PHE A 329 -14.14 5.37 4.30
N THR A 330 -13.14 5.88 5.02
CA THR A 330 -12.34 5.07 5.94
C THR A 330 -13.19 4.45 7.04
N VAL A 331 -14.13 5.21 7.65
CA VAL A 331 -15.07 4.65 8.65
C VAL A 331 -15.88 3.49 8.04
N ALA A 332 -16.51 3.71 6.89
CA ALA A 332 -17.38 2.72 6.26
C ALA A 332 -16.64 1.43 5.85
N ALA A 333 -15.44 1.57 5.26
CA ALA A 333 -14.64 0.43 4.86
C ALA A 333 -14.01 -0.31 6.05
N LEU A 334 -13.59 0.42 7.09
CA LEU A 334 -13.03 -0.17 8.30
C LEU A 334 -14.11 -0.94 9.08
N GLU A 335 -15.30 -0.37 9.25
CA GLU A 335 -16.46 -1.04 9.86
C GLU A 335 -16.72 -2.39 9.18
N ALA A 336 -16.88 -2.42 7.86
CA ALA A 336 -17.07 -3.66 7.08
C ALA A 336 -15.93 -4.68 7.27
N THR A 337 -14.70 -4.19 7.31
CA THR A 337 -13.53 -5.04 7.51
C THR A 337 -13.58 -5.69 8.90
N LEU A 338 -13.84 -4.91 9.95
CA LEU A 338 -13.94 -5.42 11.33
C LEU A 338 -15.12 -6.38 11.50
N TYR A 339 -16.25 -6.15 10.83
CA TYR A 339 -17.37 -7.11 10.82
C TYR A 339 -16.97 -8.48 10.26
N ALA A 340 -16.09 -8.54 9.26
CA ALA A 340 -15.60 -9.82 8.75
C ALA A 340 -14.81 -10.61 9.81
N TYR A 341 -14.03 -9.90 10.65
CA TYR A 341 -13.34 -10.50 11.80
C TYR A 341 -14.32 -10.95 12.89
N GLU A 342 -15.29 -10.11 13.25
CA GLU A 342 -16.29 -10.45 14.27
C GLU A 342 -17.13 -11.67 13.85
N ALA A 343 -17.46 -11.78 12.56
CA ALA A 343 -18.18 -12.92 12.00
C ALA A 343 -17.33 -14.19 11.85
N GLY A 344 -16.01 -14.14 12.13
CA GLY A 344 -15.10 -15.28 11.96
C GLY A 344 -14.79 -15.64 10.50
N THR A 345 -15.13 -14.76 9.54
CA THR A 345 -14.99 -15.01 8.09
C THR A 345 -13.80 -14.29 7.45
N ALA A 346 -13.01 -13.54 8.23
CA ALA A 346 -11.98 -12.65 7.70
C ALA A 346 -10.95 -13.34 6.80
N LEU A 347 -10.51 -14.56 7.14
CA LEU A 347 -9.55 -15.33 6.33
C LEU A 347 -10.08 -15.64 4.91
N GLU A 348 -11.39 -15.68 4.74
CA GLU A 348 -12.06 -15.98 3.47
C GLU A 348 -12.45 -14.71 2.70
N THR A 349 -12.89 -13.68 3.42
CA THR A 349 -13.54 -12.50 2.84
C THR A 349 -12.64 -11.27 2.76
N VAL A 350 -11.62 -11.14 3.62
CA VAL A 350 -10.60 -10.08 3.54
C VAL A 350 -9.57 -10.47 2.48
N PRO A 351 -9.46 -9.72 1.36
CA PRO A 351 -8.63 -10.14 0.23
C PRO A 351 -7.16 -10.34 0.58
N THR A 352 -6.58 -9.47 1.43
CA THR A 352 -5.19 -9.58 1.88
C THR A 352 -4.96 -10.93 2.55
N LEU A 353 -5.78 -11.29 3.54
CA LEU A 353 -5.65 -12.57 4.25
C LEU A 353 -5.83 -13.75 3.31
N ARG A 354 -6.82 -13.71 2.41
CA ARG A 354 -7.06 -14.77 1.44
C ARG A 354 -5.86 -14.97 0.49
N LEU A 355 -5.22 -13.88 0.04
CA LEU A 355 -4.03 -13.98 -0.81
C LEU A 355 -2.86 -14.61 -0.03
N LEU A 356 -2.68 -14.24 1.24
CA LEU A 356 -1.64 -14.79 2.12
C LEU A 356 -1.82 -16.28 2.40
N THR A 357 -3.05 -16.74 2.61
CA THR A 357 -3.36 -18.12 3.02
C THR A 357 -3.75 -19.04 1.86
N GLU A 358 -3.82 -18.54 0.63
CA GLU A 358 -4.26 -19.35 -0.51
C GLU A 358 -3.30 -20.53 -0.78
N PRO A 359 -3.82 -21.77 -0.90
CA PRO A 359 -2.98 -22.94 -1.19
C PRO A 359 -2.30 -22.85 -2.56
N LEU A 360 -1.03 -23.30 -2.65
CA LEU A 360 -0.24 -23.31 -3.88
C LEU A 360 -0.95 -23.97 -5.07
N ALA A 361 -1.73 -25.03 -4.84
CA ALA A 361 -2.50 -25.71 -5.88
C ALA A 361 -3.47 -24.76 -6.61
N ARG A 362 -4.10 -23.82 -5.91
CA ARG A 362 -5.00 -22.82 -6.49
C ARG A 362 -4.23 -21.79 -7.31
N VAL A 363 -3.08 -21.33 -6.81
CA VAL A 363 -2.19 -20.41 -7.54
C VAL A 363 -1.66 -21.05 -8.83
N ARG A 364 -1.18 -22.31 -8.77
CA ARG A 364 -0.78 -23.09 -9.96
C ARG A 364 -1.92 -23.23 -10.97
N SER A 365 -3.14 -23.49 -10.49
CA SER A 365 -4.31 -23.58 -11.37
C SER A 365 -4.57 -22.25 -12.10
N ARG A 366 -4.43 -21.12 -11.39
CA ARG A 366 -4.53 -19.77 -11.95
C ARG A 366 -3.45 -19.51 -13.00
N ALA A 367 -2.18 -19.81 -12.72
CA ALA A 367 -1.08 -19.66 -13.66
C ALA A 367 -1.29 -20.48 -14.95
N ARG A 368 -1.71 -21.75 -14.79
CA ARG A 368 -2.07 -22.61 -15.93
C ARG A 368 -3.27 -22.07 -16.72
N ALA A 369 -4.23 -21.45 -16.04
CA ALA A 369 -5.39 -20.84 -16.69
C ALA A 369 -5.02 -19.61 -17.53
N VAL A 370 -4.02 -18.82 -17.12
CA VAL A 370 -3.43 -17.74 -17.94
C VAL A 370 -2.71 -18.35 -19.14
N LEU A 371 -1.81 -19.31 -18.91
CA LEU A 371 -1.04 -19.96 -19.97
C LEU A 371 -1.93 -20.57 -21.07
N ARG A 372 -3.00 -21.29 -20.67
CA ARG A 372 -3.97 -21.91 -21.60
C ARG A 372 -4.72 -20.92 -22.48
N ARG A 373 -4.88 -19.67 -22.03
CA ARG A 373 -5.57 -18.62 -22.79
C ARG A 373 -4.67 -17.91 -23.80
N LEU A 374 -3.35 -18.09 -23.73
CA LEU A 374 -2.44 -17.58 -24.74
C LEU A 374 -2.56 -18.41 -26.03
N PRO A 375 -2.65 -17.78 -27.22
CA PRO A 375 -2.57 -18.48 -28.49
C PRO A 375 -1.29 -19.33 -28.57
N PRO A 376 -1.32 -20.53 -29.18
CA PRO A 376 -0.14 -21.41 -29.24
C PRO A 376 1.12 -20.73 -29.81
N ALA A 377 0.97 -19.95 -30.88
CA ALA A 377 2.07 -19.18 -31.47
C ALA A 377 2.65 -18.13 -30.50
N THR A 378 1.80 -17.43 -29.76
CA THR A 378 2.22 -16.46 -28.74
C THR A 378 2.93 -17.16 -27.59
N ARG A 379 2.42 -18.31 -27.13
CA ARG A 379 3.04 -19.10 -26.06
C ARG A 379 4.45 -19.56 -26.45
N ALA A 380 4.60 -20.09 -27.65
CA ALA A 380 5.88 -20.55 -28.18
C ALA A 380 6.87 -19.39 -28.27
N ARG A 381 6.45 -18.26 -28.85
CA ARG A 381 7.29 -17.06 -28.98
C ARG A 381 7.73 -16.49 -27.64
N LEU A 382 6.85 -16.48 -26.66
CA LEU A 382 7.17 -15.99 -25.31
C LEU A 382 7.96 -17.01 -24.48
N ALA A 383 8.22 -18.22 -24.99
CA ALA A 383 8.73 -19.36 -24.21
C ALA A 383 7.99 -19.55 -22.87
N ALA A 384 6.68 -19.25 -22.86
CA ALA A 384 5.93 -19.06 -21.63
C ALA A 384 5.64 -20.40 -20.94
N ARG A 385 6.00 -20.51 -19.65
CA ARG A 385 5.80 -21.72 -18.84
C ARG A 385 5.40 -21.39 -17.41
N VAL A 386 4.70 -22.34 -16.78
CA VAL A 386 4.36 -22.24 -15.34
C VAL A 386 5.50 -22.85 -14.53
N VAL A 387 5.99 -22.11 -13.55
CA VAL A 387 7.07 -22.54 -12.64
C VAL A 387 6.65 -22.23 -11.21
N ASP A 388 7.03 -23.08 -10.27
CA ASP A 388 6.86 -22.79 -8.85
C ASP A 388 7.96 -21.83 -8.39
N ASP A 389 7.62 -20.92 -7.48
CA ASP A 389 8.52 -19.86 -7.04
C ASP A 389 8.18 -19.46 -5.59
N ARG A 390 8.76 -18.36 -5.10
CA ARG A 390 8.46 -17.74 -3.81
C ARG A 390 7.95 -16.30 -3.98
N ALA A 391 6.73 -16.08 -3.49
CA ALA A 391 6.09 -14.77 -3.35
C ALA A 391 6.49 -14.14 -2.00
N GLN A 392 6.10 -12.87 -1.81
CA GLN A 392 6.41 -12.12 -0.59
C GLN A 392 5.15 -11.52 0.03
N VAL A 393 5.12 -11.42 1.35
CA VAL A 393 4.04 -10.67 2.05
C VAL A 393 4.13 -9.19 1.70
N GLY A 394 5.33 -8.62 1.72
CA GLY A 394 5.59 -7.21 1.54
C GLY A 394 6.30 -6.62 2.76
N GLY A 395 7.23 -5.71 2.51
CA GLY A 395 8.15 -5.17 3.51
C GLY A 395 7.49 -4.33 4.60
N GLY A 396 6.17 -4.11 4.60
CA GLY A 396 5.49 -3.31 5.63
C GLY A 396 5.03 -4.10 6.86
N ALA A 397 5.08 -5.43 6.83
CA ALA A 397 4.56 -6.29 7.90
C ALA A 397 5.46 -7.50 8.22
N LEU A 398 5.76 -8.33 7.21
CA LEU A 398 6.50 -9.59 7.38
C LEU A 398 7.61 -9.70 6.33
N PRO A 399 8.77 -9.04 6.54
CA PRO A 399 9.75 -8.76 5.50
C PRO A 399 10.53 -9.99 5.03
N THR A 400 10.66 -11.02 5.87
CA THR A 400 11.42 -12.24 5.59
C THR A 400 10.55 -13.43 5.22
N VAL A 401 9.22 -13.25 5.17
CA VAL A 401 8.29 -14.36 4.90
C VAL A 401 8.16 -14.57 3.40
N GLU A 402 8.47 -15.79 2.99
CA GLU A 402 8.30 -16.28 1.64
C GLU A 402 7.07 -17.18 1.56
N LEU A 403 6.25 -16.98 0.52
CA LEU A 403 5.02 -17.73 0.29
C LEU A 403 5.21 -18.65 -0.91
N PRO A 404 4.92 -19.96 -0.81
CA PRO A 404 4.95 -20.83 -1.97
C PRO A 404 4.02 -20.30 -3.07
N THR A 405 4.51 -20.10 -4.29
CA THR A 405 3.69 -19.53 -5.38
C THR A 405 3.93 -20.23 -6.71
N ALA A 406 3.15 -19.85 -7.73
CA ALA A 406 3.37 -20.23 -9.11
C ALA A 406 3.34 -19.00 -10.01
N VAL A 407 4.36 -18.88 -10.83
CA VAL A 407 4.57 -17.78 -11.78
C VAL A 407 4.35 -18.25 -13.20
N LEU A 408 3.97 -17.32 -14.08
CA LEU A 408 4.16 -17.46 -15.52
C LEU A 408 5.53 -16.85 -15.86
N ALA A 409 6.51 -17.70 -16.12
CA ALA A 409 7.85 -17.30 -16.54
C ALA A 409 7.90 -17.13 -18.07
N ILE A 410 8.40 -15.98 -18.52
CA ILE A 410 8.40 -15.55 -19.92
C ILE A 410 9.80 -15.13 -20.35
N GLY A 411 10.14 -15.42 -21.61
CA GLY A 411 11.40 -15.05 -22.27
C GLY A 411 12.48 -16.12 -22.14
N ASP A 412 13.52 -15.97 -22.94
CA ASP A 412 14.76 -16.76 -22.92
C ASP A 412 16.03 -15.89 -22.88
N GLY A 413 15.89 -14.56 -22.75
CA GLY A 413 16.99 -13.62 -22.53
C GLY A 413 16.56 -12.22 -22.02
N PRO A 414 17.52 -11.39 -21.56
CA PRO A 414 17.26 -10.17 -20.78
C PRO A 414 16.54 -9.06 -21.54
N THR A 415 16.90 -8.86 -22.81
CA THR A 415 16.35 -7.80 -23.67
C THR A 415 14.85 -7.97 -23.88
N ASP A 416 14.40 -9.21 -24.04
CA ASP A 416 12.98 -9.52 -24.26
C ASP A 416 12.15 -9.35 -23.00
N ALA A 417 12.71 -9.72 -21.84
CA ALA A 417 12.05 -9.52 -20.55
C ALA A 417 11.83 -8.04 -20.23
N MET A 418 12.85 -7.20 -20.42
CA MET A 418 12.76 -5.75 -20.19
C MET A 418 11.80 -5.06 -21.16
N SER A 419 11.88 -5.40 -22.46
CA SER A 419 10.99 -4.87 -23.48
C SER A 419 9.53 -5.26 -23.23
N LEU A 420 9.28 -6.52 -22.85
CA LEU A 420 7.94 -6.98 -22.55
C LEU A 420 7.38 -6.35 -21.27
N ASP A 421 8.18 -6.21 -20.21
CA ASP A 421 7.78 -5.49 -18.99
C ASP A 421 7.36 -4.05 -19.30
N ALA A 422 8.15 -3.32 -20.10
CA ALA A 422 7.84 -1.96 -20.50
C ALA A 422 6.50 -1.88 -21.25
N ARG A 423 6.29 -2.77 -22.23
CA ARG A 423 5.03 -2.83 -22.99
C ARG A 423 3.84 -3.19 -22.14
N LEU A 424 4.01 -4.08 -21.15
CA LEU A 424 2.96 -4.46 -20.22
C LEU A 424 2.57 -3.31 -19.28
N ARG A 425 3.52 -2.49 -18.84
CA ARG A 425 3.24 -1.28 -18.04
C ARG A 425 2.54 -0.18 -18.84
N GLU A 426 2.82 -0.10 -20.14
CA GLU A 426 2.16 0.84 -21.06
C GLU A 426 0.79 0.35 -21.55
N GLY A 427 0.48 -0.94 -21.38
CA GLY A 427 -0.77 -1.56 -21.80
C GLY A 427 -2.00 -1.15 -20.98
N ASP A 428 -3.16 -1.67 -21.40
CA ASP A 428 -4.45 -1.48 -20.73
C ASP A 428 -5.21 -2.82 -20.53
N PRO A 429 -5.35 -3.32 -19.29
CA PRO A 429 -4.80 -2.75 -18.06
C PRO A 429 -3.27 -2.90 -18.00
N PRO A 430 -2.57 -2.03 -17.25
CA PRO A 430 -1.16 -2.20 -16.97
C PRO A 430 -0.91 -3.47 -16.18
N VAL A 431 0.18 -4.16 -16.47
CA VAL A 431 0.65 -5.32 -15.72
C VAL A 431 2.05 -5.04 -15.21
N VAL A 432 2.30 -5.35 -13.94
CA VAL A 432 3.62 -5.21 -13.31
C VAL A 432 4.07 -6.59 -12.84
N GLY A 433 5.19 -7.06 -13.38
CA GLY A 433 5.86 -8.30 -12.99
C GLY A 433 7.17 -8.06 -12.26
N ARG A 434 7.99 -9.10 -12.17
CA ARG A 434 9.37 -9.03 -11.66
C ARG A 434 10.34 -9.62 -12.68
N ILE A 435 11.49 -8.98 -12.88
CA ILE A 435 12.55 -9.50 -13.75
C ILE A 435 13.55 -10.24 -12.86
N VAL A 436 13.76 -11.53 -13.12
CA VAL A 436 14.66 -12.41 -12.37
C VAL A 436 15.34 -13.36 -13.34
N ASP A 437 16.67 -13.51 -13.24
CA ASP A 437 17.49 -14.36 -14.12
C ASP A 437 17.13 -14.17 -15.60
N ASP A 438 17.10 -12.91 -16.04
CA ASP A 438 16.81 -12.49 -17.41
C ASP A 438 15.41 -12.89 -17.93
N ARG A 439 14.48 -13.23 -17.03
CA ARG A 439 13.11 -13.61 -17.35
C ARG A 439 12.11 -12.66 -16.71
N LEU A 440 11.01 -12.42 -17.41
CA LEU A 440 9.86 -11.77 -16.82
C LEU A 440 9.02 -12.83 -16.10
N LEU A 441 8.86 -12.68 -14.79
CA LEU A 441 8.00 -13.51 -13.97
C LEU A 441 6.72 -12.75 -13.63
N LEU A 442 5.58 -13.37 -13.95
CA LEU A 442 4.25 -12.88 -13.59
C LEU A 442 3.65 -13.81 -12.54
N ASP A 443 3.78 -13.42 -11.30
CA ASP A 443 3.33 -14.18 -10.14
C ASP A 443 1.80 -14.17 -10.02
N CYS A 444 1.22 -15.36 -10.10
CA CYS A 444 -0.22 -15.50 -10.04
C CYS A 444 -0.77 -15.46 -8.61
N ARG A 445 0.05 -15.37 -7.56
CA ARG A 445 -0.39 -15.13 -6.17
C ARG A 445 -1.24 -13.87 -6.09
N THR A 446 -0.76 -12.78 -6.68
CA THR A 446 -1.39 -11.44 -6.59
C THR A 446 -2.30 -11.10 -7.76
N VAL A 447 -2.36 -11.97 -8.78
CA VAL A 447 -3.33 -11.85 -9.88
C VAL A 447 -4.70 -12.29 -9.37
N LEU A 448 -5.68 -11.37 -9.40
CA LEU A 448 -7.02 -11.68 -8.92
C LEU A 448 -7.75 -12.64 -9.87
N PRO A 449 -8.66 -13.51 -9.39
CA PRO A 449 -9.35 -14.48 -10.24
C PRO A 449 -10.03 -13.86 -11.48
N HIS A 450 -10.66 -12.69 -11.34
CA HIS A 450 -11.30 -11.98 -12.45
C HIS A 450 -10.31 -11.35 -13.44
N GLN A 451 -9.04 -11.18 -13.05
CA GLN A 451 -7.99 -10.58 -13.90
C GLN A 451 -7.29 -11.58 -14.81
N VAL A 452 -7.54 -12.89 -14.67
CA VAL A 452 -6.89 -13.95 -15.48
C VAL A 452 -7.07 -13.71 -16.98
N VAL A 453 -8.27 -13.34 -17.42
CA VAL A 453 -8.57 -13.04 -18.84
C VAL A 453 -7.85 -11.76 -19.27
N GLY A 454 -7.92 -10.71 -18.44
CA GLY A 454 -7.25 -9.44 -18.69
C GLY A 454 -5.74 -9.58 -18.83
N LEU A 455 -5.11 -10.38 -17.98
CA LEU A 455 -3.68 -10.67 -18.01
C LEU A 455 -3.27 -11.40 -19.29
N ALA A 456 -4.00 -12.45 -19.68
CA ALA A 456 -3.71 -13.18 -20.92
C ALA A 456 -3.85 -12.27 -22.16
N ARG A 457 -4.87 -11.39 -22.18
CA ARG A 457 -5.06 -10.40 -23.24
C ARG A 457 -3.93 -9.38 -23.29
N ALA A 458 -3.54 -8.83 -22.14
CA ALA A 458 -2.44 -7.87 -22.03
C ALA A 458 -1.12 -8.48 -22.54
N LEU A 459 -0.84 -9.73 -22.16
CA LEU A 459 0.33 -10.48 -22.65
C LEU A 459 0.31 -10.69 -24.17
N ALA A 460 -0.82 -11.13 -24.72
CA ALA A 460 -0.94 -11.34 -26.16
C ALA A 460 -0.76 -10.03 -26.95
N ALA A 461 -1.35 -8.93 -26.45
CA ALA A 461 -1.21 -7.61 -27.06
C ALA A 461 0.22 -7.08 -26.98
N ALA A 462 0.84 -7.15 -25.80
CA ALA A 462 2.20 -6.70 -25.56
C ALA A 462 3.19 -7.46 -26.45
N ALA A 463 3.02 -8.78 -26.55
CA ALA A 463 3.82 -9.59 -27.46
C ALA A 463 3.57 -9.18 -28.92
N GLY A 464 2.32 -8.98 -29.36
CA GLY A 464 1.98 -8.70 -30.76
C GLY A 464 2.60 -7.41 -31.34
N LEU A 465 3.06 -6.49 -30.48
CA LEU A 465 3.65 -5.21 -30.86
C LEU A 465 5.06 -5.31 -31.47
N ASP A 466 5.76 -6.45 -31.36
CA ASP A 466 7.05 -6.63 -32.05
C ASP A 466 6.92 -6.51 -33.58
N ARG A 467 5.74 -6.80 -34.15
CA ARG A 467 5.51 -6.76 -35.61
C ARG A 467 5.32 -5.38 -36.22
N ARG A 468 5.27 -4.29 -35.42
CA ARG A 468 4.98 -2.94 -35.93
C ARG A 468 6.20 -2.03 -36.03
N ASN A 469 7.36 -2.49 -35.55
CA ASN A 469 8.63 -1.75 -35.56
C ASN A 469 9.76 -2.47 -36.34
N GLU A 470 9.48 -3.63 -36.92
CA GLU A 470 10.18 -4.20 -38.08
C GLU A 470 9.37 -3.87 -39.33
#